data_AF-A0A9C9K036-F1
#
_entry.id   AF-A0A9C9K036-F1
#
_cell.length_a   1.000
_cell.length_b   1.000
_cell.length_c   1.000
_cell.angle_alpha   90.00
_cell.angle_beta   90.00
_cell.angle_gamma   90.00
#
_symmetry.space_group_name_H-M   'P 1'
#
loop_
_entity.id
_entity.type
_entity.pdbx_description
1 polymer ?
#
loop_
_entity_poly.entity_id
_entity_poly.type
_entity_poly.pdbx_seq_one_letter_code
_entity_poly.pdbx_strand_id
1 'polypeptide(L)' 'MADINRFIELISILRNKCPWDKKQTLETMKSNIIEEAYELVEAIELDETDALKEE' A
#
# COMPACT_ATOMS: atom_id res chain seq x y z
N MET A 1 -14.80 9.87 -3.00
CA MET A 1 -14.01 10.80 -2.15
C MET A 1 -14.08 10.44 -0.67
N ALA A 2 -15.21 9.98 -0.12
CA ALA A 2 -15.31 9.55 1.28
C ALA A 2 -14.30 8.44 1.64
N ASP A 3 -14.03 7.49 0.74
CA ASP A 3 -13.15 6.35 1.01
C ASP A 3 -11.67 6.73 1.14
N ILE A 4 -11.18 7.67 0.34
CA ILE A 4 -9.79 8.16 0.44
C ILE A 4 -9.58 8.88 1.77
N ASN A 5 -10.56 9.67 2.23
CA ASN A 5 -10.45 10.34 3.53
C ASN A 5 -10.40 9.33 4.68
N ARG A 6 -11.18 8.25 4.61
CA ARG A 6 -11.13 7.15 5.59
C ARG A 6 -9.77 6.44 5.56
N PHE A 7 -9.19 6.24 4.38
CA PHE A 7 -7.85 5.67 4.25
C PHE A 7 -6.79 6.58 4.90
N ILE A 8 -6.81 7.89 4.62
CA ILE A 8 -5.89 8.85 5.24
C ILE A 8 -6.01 8.86 6.77
N GLU A 9 -7.24 8.79 7.29
CA GLU A 9 -7.48 8.70 8.73
C GLU A 9 -6.89 7.40 9.32
N LEU A 10 -7.09 6.27 8.64
CA LEU A 10 -6.51 4.99 9.05
C LEU A 10 -4.97 5.05 9.09
N ILE A 11 -4.34 5.57 8.03
CA ILE A 11 -2.88 5.74 7.98
C ILE A 11 -2.40 6.65 9.12
N SER A 12 -3.11 7.74 9.41
CA SER A 12 -2.81 8.62 10.55
C SER A 12 -2.86 7.86 11.88
N ILE A 13 -3.88 7.03 12.09
CA ILE A 13 -4.01 6.18 13.30
C ILE A 13 -2.83 5.20 13.38
N LEU A 14 -2.50 4.52 12.29
CA LEU A 14 -1.42 3.53 12.24
C LEU A 14 -0.05 4.16 12.54
N ARG A 15 0.28 5.29 11.89
CA ARG A 15 1.54 6.01 12.16
C ARG A 15 1.68 6.49 13.60
N ASN A 16 0.57 6.64 14.34
CA ASN A 16 0.58 6.99 15.76
C ASN A 16 0.61 5.78 16.70
N LYS A 17 -0.15 4.73 16.40
CA LYS A 17 -0.40 3.59 17.31
C LYS A 17 0.39 2.33 17.00
N CYS A 18 0.79 2.11 15.74
CA CYS A 18 1.53 0.93 15.31
C CYS A 18 3.04 1.19 15.38
N PRO A 19 3.82 0.39 16.16
CA PRO A 19 5.27 0.57 16.27
C PRO A 19 6.04 0.40 14.96
N TRP A 20 5.53 -0.41 14.03
CA TRP A 20 6.15 -0.61 12.71
C TRP A 20 5.90 0.59 11.81
N ASP A 21 4.65 1.02 11.64
CA ASP A 21 4.28 2.18 10.81
C ASP A 21 4.93 3.47 11.28
N LYS A 22 5.03 3.65 12.60
CA LYS A 22 5.68 4.81 13.21
C LYS A 22 7.15 4.95 12.81
N LYS A 23 7.84 3.83 12.53
CA LYS A 23 9.26 3.81 12.14
C LYS A 23 9.46 3.98 10.63
N GLN A 24 8.41 3.88 9.81
CA GLN A 24 8.54 3.94 8.36
C GLN A 24 8.92 5.34 7.87
N THR A 25 9.90 5.37 6.96
CA THR A 25 10.34 6.53 6.19
C THR A 25 10.19 6.23 4.69
N LEU A 26 10.33 7.23 3.83
CA LEU A 26 10.32 7.00 2.38
C LEU A 26 11.42 6.02 1.94
N GLU A 27 12.58 6.05 2.61
CA GLU A 27 13.68 5.13 2.31
C GLU A 27 13.34 3.68 2.70
N THR A 28 12.69 3.45 3.84
CA THR A 28 12.31 2.09 4.25
C THR A 28 11.13 1.54 3.46
N MET A 29 10.24 2.40 2.97
CA MET A 29 9.09 1.99 2.14
C MET A 29 9.46 1.71 0.69
N LYS A 30 10.62 2.18 0.22
CA LYS A 30 11.02 2.09 -1.19
C LYS A 30 10.98 0.67 -1.75
N SER A 31 11.45 -0.33 -0.99
CA SER A 31 11.42 -1.73 -1.44
C SER A 31 9.99 -2.20 -1.68
N ASN A 32 9.10 -1.94 -0.73
CA ASN A 32 7.71 -2.39 -0.81
C ASN A 32 6.98 -1.72 -1.97
N ILE A 33 7.19 -0.41 -2.16
CA ILE A 33 6.59 0.31 -3.30
C ILE A 33 7.05 -0.27 -4.64
N ILE A 34 8.32 -0.71 -4.73
CA ILE A 34 8.83 -1.37 -5.94
C ILE A 34 8.19 -2.74 -6.11
N GLU A 35 8.12 -3.54 -5.05
CA GLU A 35 7.51 -4.88 -5.03
C GLU A 35 6.06 -4.84 -5.51
N GLU A 36 5.23 -3.98 -4.92
CA GLU A 36 3.79 -3.87 -5.24
C GLU A 36 3.58 -3.38 -6.68
N ALA A 37 4.49 -2.54 -7.20
CA ALA A 37 4.46 -2.13 -8.60
C ALA A 37 4.77 -3.30 -9.56
N TYR A 38 5.62 -4.25 -9.15
CA TYR A 38 5.88 -5.47 -9.91
C TYR A 38 4.72 -6.47 -9.78
N GLU A 39 4.12 -6.62 -8.60
CA GLU A 39 2.94 -7.46 -8.38
C GLU A 39 1.75 -6.96 -9.21
N LEU A 40 1.53 -5.64 -9.27
CA LEU A 40 0.52 -5.04 -10.15
C LEU A 40 0.79 -5.36 -11.64
N VAL A 41 2.05 -5.31 -12.08
CA VAL A 41 2.42 -5.67 -13.46
C VAL A 41 2.16 -7.15 -13.72
N GLU A 42 2.51 -8.03 -12.79
CA GLU A 42 2.23 -9.46 -12.89
C GLU A 42 0.72 -9.74 -12.98
N ALA A 43 -0.09 -9.10 -12.15
CA ALA A 43 -1.55 -9.24 -12.20
C ALA A 43 -2.13 -8.81 -13.56
N ILE A 44 -1.57 -7.76 -14.18
CA ILE A 44 -1.94 -7.34 -15.54
C ILE A 44 -1.53 -8.40 -16.57
N GLU A 45 -0.30 -8.93 -16.49
CA GLU A 45 0.23 -9.93 -17.43
C GLU A 45 -0.54 -11.26 -17.37
N LEU A 46 -1.05 -11.62 -16.20
CA LEU A 46 -1.82 -12.85 -15.97
C LEU A 46 -3.33 -12.70 -16.18
N ASP A 47 -3.83 -11.48 -16.47
CA ASP A 47 -5.27 -11.16 -16.58
C ASP A 47 -6.08 -11.52 -15.32
N GLU A 48 -5.44 -11.39 -14.14
CA GLU A 48 -6.03 -11.74 -12.85
C GLU A 48 -6.72 -10.53 -12.21
N THR A 49 -8.01 -10.39 -12.52
CA THR A 49 -8.81 -9.24 -12.09
C THR A 49 -8.91 -9.06 -10.57
N ASP A 50 -8.83 -10.14 -9.79
CA ASP A 50 -8.90 -10.04 -8.34
C ASP A 50 -7.56 -9.61 -7.73
N ALA A 51 -6.43 -10.10 -8.24
CA ALA A 51 -5.10 -9.60 -7.88
C ALA A 51 -4.97 -8.10 -8.23
N LEU A 52 -5.45 -7.69 -9.41
CA LEU A 52 -5.44 -6.29 -9.83
C LEU A 52 -6.27 -5.34 -8.95
N LYS A 53 -7.20 -5.85 -8.14
CA LYS A 53 -7.95 -5.02 -7.17
C LYS A 53 -7.25 -4.95 -5.81
N GLU A 54 -6.39 -5.91 -5.52
CA GLU A 54 -5.60 -5.98 -4.30
C GLU A 54 -4.43 -4.99 -4.36
N GLU A 55 -3.73 -4.97 -5.51
CA GLU A 55 -2.60 -4.07 -5.81
C GLU A 55 -3.02 -2.66 -6.28
#